data_AF-A0A257JR84-F1
#
_entry.id   AF-A0A257JR84-F1
#
_cell.length_a   1.000
_cell.length_b   1.000
_cell.length_c   1.000
_cell.angle_alpha   90.00
_cell.angle_beta   90.00
_cell.angle_gamma   90.00
#
_symmetry.space_group_name_H-M   'P 1'
#
loop_
_entity.id
_entity.type
_entity.pdbx_description
1 polymer ?
#
loop_
_entity_poly.entity_id
_entity_poly.type
_entity_poly.pdbx_seq_one_letter_code
_entity_poly.pdbx_strand_id
1 'polypeptide(L)'
;MMEGTQEDWAIIASHAIGFNKGLADRVLAHLRLLDGDYGGFPIDRLTHSLQSATLAHRDGMDEEYVVCALLHDIGDTLGSYNHPDIAA
;
A
#
# COMPACT_ATOMS: atom_id res chain seq x y z
N MET A 1 6.19 14.95 21.54
CA MET A 1 5.92 15.89 20.42
C MET A 1 5.74 17.35 20.88
N MET A 2 5.74 17.68 22.17
CA MET A 2 5.53 19.07 22.65
C MET A 2 6.83 19.89 22.82
N GLU A 3 8.01 19.27 22.69
CA GLU A 3 9.32 19.89 22.95
C GLU A 3 10.20 20.01 21.69
N GLY A 4 9.64 19.79 20.50
CA GLY A 4 10.43 19.83 19.25
C GLY A 4 10.83 21.27 18.88
N THR A 5 12.12 21.50 18.67
CA THR A 5 12.65 22.81 18.24
C THR A 5 12.56 22.99 16.72
N GLN A 6 12.75 24.22 16.23
CA GLN A 6 12.79 24.49 14.78
C GLN A 6 13.91 23.70 14.11
N GLU A 7 15.06 23.61 14.77
CA GLU A 7 16.24 22.86 14.33
C GLU A 7 15.92 21.36 14.18
N ASP A 8 15.21 20.76 15.13
CA ASP A 8 14.79 19.35 15.06
C ASP A 8 13.92 19.08 13.82
N TRP A 9 12.97 19.98 13.55
CA TRP A 9 12.08 19.86 12.39
C TRP A 9 12.83 20.06 11.07
N ALA A 10 13.80 20.97 11.02
CA ALA A 10 14.64 21.19 9.84
C ALA A 10 15.45 19.93 9.50
N ILE A 11 15.99 19.24 10.52
CA ILE A 11 16.67 17.96 10.36
C ILE A 11 15.69 16.92 9.80
N ILE A 12 14.54 16.71 10.44
CA ILE A 12 13.54 15.72 9.98
C ILE A 12 13.12 15.99 8.52
N ALA A 13 12.82 17.24 8.18
CA ALA A 13 12.40 17.62 6.82
C ALA A 13 13.47 17.28 5.78
N SER A 14 14.75 17.55 6.08
CA SER A 14 15.85 17.24 5.17
C SER A 14 15.96 15.75 4.86
N HIS A 15 15.77 14.88 5.86
CA HIS A 15 15.75 13.43 5.68
C HIS A 15 14.46 12.96 4.98
N ALA A 16 13.32 13.53 5.33
CA ALA A 16 12.02 13.17 4.76
C ALA A 16 11.96 13.40 3.25
N ILE A 17 12.53 14.50 2.75
CA ILE A 17 12.59 14.78 1.30
C ILE A 17 13.30 13.64 0.55
N GLY A 18 14.44 13.17 1.07
CA GLY A 18 15.17 12.05 0.48
C GLY A 18 14.39 10.75 0.55
N PHE A 19 13.83 10.44 1.72
CA PHE A 19 13.07 9.22 1.96
C PHE A 19 11.78 9.13 1.12
N ASN A 20 11.07 10.24 0.96
CA ASN A 20 9.78 10.28 0.25
C ASN A 20 9.93 10.02 -1.26
N LYS A 21 11.09 10.30 -1.85
CA LYS A 21 11.35 9.95 -3.27
C LYS A 21 11.24 8.46 -3.56
N GLY A 22 11.52 7.60 -2.58
CA GLY A 22 11.41 6.14 -2.70
C GLY A 22 10.04 5.58 -2.35
N LEU A 23 8.99 6.40 -2.21
CA LEU A 23 7.67 5.94 -1.78
C LEU A 23 7.09 4.90 -2.73
N ALA A 24 7.13 5.14 -4.05
CA ALA A 24 6.56 4.21 -5.03
C ALA A 24 7.21 2.82 -4.96
N ASP A 25 8.54 2.75 -4.85
CA ASP A 25 9.26 1.48 -4.72
C ASP A 25 8.87 0.73 -3.45
N ARG A 26 8.66 1.44 -2.34
CA ARG A 26 8.18 0.83 -1.09
C ARG A 26 6.76 0.31 -1.23
N VAL A 27 5.84 1.08 -1.82
CA VAL A 27 4.46 0.62 -2.07
C VAL A 27 4.47 -0.66 -2.90
N LEU A 28 5.28 -0.73 -3.96
CA LEU A 28 5.42 -1.94 -4.77
C LEU A 28 6.07 -3.10 -4.00
N ALA A 29 7.05 -2.82 -3.14
CA ALA A 29 7.65 -3.83 -2.30
C ALA A 29 6.64 -4.43 -1.31
N HIS A 30 5.78 -3.60 -0.72
CA HIS A 30 4.70 -4.05 0.17
C HIS A 30 3.62 -4.83 -0.57
N LEU A 31 3.20 -4.38 -1.76
CA LEU A 31 2.25 -5.12 -2.59
C LEU A 31 2.77 -6.53 -2.93
N ARG A 32 4.08 -6.67 -3.19
CA ARG A 32 4.72 -7.98 -3.44
C ARG A 32 4.74 -8.90 -2.23
N LEU A 33 4.53 -8.42 -1.01
CA LEU A 33 4.40 -9.29 0.17
C LEU A 33 3.13 -10.14 0.13
N LEU A 34 2.15 -9.77 -0.71
CA LEU A 34 0.92 -10.55 -0.93
C LEU A 34 1.15 -11.78 -1.84
N ASP A 35 2.32 -11.89 -2.47
CA ASP A 35 2.68 -13.03 -3.32
C ASP A 35 2.81 -14.31 -2.47
N GLY A 36 2.06 -15.34 -2.86
CA GLY A 36 2.02 -16.60 -2.14
C GLY A 36 1.20 -16.61 -0.83
N ASP A 37 0.55 -15.50 -0.45
CA ASP A 37 -0.44 -15.52 0.65
C ASP A 37 -1.80 -15.98 0.11
N TYR A 38 -2.10 -17.26 0.30
CA TYR A 38 -3.34 -17.86 -0.18
C TYR A 38 -4.50 -17.70 0.79
N GLY A 39 -4.27 -17.57 2.11
CA GLY A 39 -5.36 -17.50 3.10
C GLY A 39 -6.41 -18.63 3.03
N GLY A 40 -6.15 -19.75 2.33
CA GLY A 40 -7.11 -20.82 2.04
C GLY A 40 -7.94 -20.67 0.74
N PHE A 41 -7.68 -19.63 -0.05
CA PHE A 41 -8.29 -19.37 -1.36
C PHE A 41 -7.55 -20.06 -2.52
N PRO A 42 -8.17 -20.18 -3.71
CA PRO A 42 -7.53 -20.82 -4.88
C PRO A 42 -6.42 -19.99 -5.54
N ILE A 43 -6.30 -18.70 -5.21
CA ILE A 43 -5.26 -17.79 -5.71
C ILE A 43 -4.70 -16.98 -4.54
N ASP A 44 -3.47 -16.51 -4.67
CA ASP A 44 -2.87 -15.61 -3.70
C ASP A 44 -3.46 -14.19 -3.78
N ARG A 45 -3.23 -13.41 -2.71
CA ARG A 45 -3.73 -12.05 -2.57
C ARG A 45 -3.14 -11.07 -3.59
N LEU A 46 -1.91 -11.29 -4.05
CA LEU A 46 -1.33 -10.47 -5.13
C LEU A 46 -2.12 -10.67 -6.43
N THR A 47 -2.40 -11.92 -6.77
CA THR A 47 -3.20 -12.29 -7.93
C THR A 47 -4.62 -11.74 -7.81
N HIS A 48 -5.22 -11.82 -6.62
CA HIS A 48 -6.52 -11.20 -6.35
C HIS A 48 -6.49 -9.67 -6.61
N SER A 49 -5.51 -8.97 -6.05
CA SER A 49 -5.34 -7.52 -6.23
C SER A 49 -5.19 -7.13 -7.70
N LEU A 50 -4.39 -7.89 -8.46
CA LEU A 50 -4.21 -7.69 -9.90
C LEU A 50 -5.50 -7.96 -10.68
N GLN A 51 -6.28 -8.97 -10.30
CA GLN A 51 -7.59 -9.25 -10.91
C GLN A 51 -8.57 -8.11 -10.68
N SER A 52 -8.67 -7.61 -9.44
CA SER A 52 -9.54 -6.48 -9.08
C SER A 52 -9.18 -5.22 -9.89
N ALA A 53 -7.90 -4.85 -9.94
CA ALA A 53 -7.42 -3.73 -10.75
C ALA A 53 -7.66 -3.93 -12.25
N THR A 54 -7.48 -5.15 -12.76
CA THR A 54 -7.72 -5.48 -14.17
C THR A 54 -9.20 -5.35 -14.54
N LEU A 55 -10.11 -5.76 -13.65
CA LEU A 55 -11.55 -5.61 -13.85
C LEU A 55 -11.94 -4.14 -13.88
N ALA A 56 -11.48 -3.35 -12.90
CA ALA A 56 -11.69 -1.90 -12.86
C ALA A 56 -11.18 -1.21 -14.14
N HIS A 57 -9.98 -1.56 -14.60
CA HIS A 57 -9.40 -1.00 -15.81
C HIS A 57 -10.23 -1.33 -17.06
N ARG A 58 -10.71 -2.58 -17.16
CA ARG A 58 -11.56 -3.03 -18.28
C ARG A 58 -12.95 -2.39 -18.27
N ASP A 59 -13.44 -2.02 -17.09
CA ASP A 59 -14.70 -1.28 -16.93
C ASP A 59 -14.57 0.21 -17.28
N GLY A 60 -13.35 0.67 -17.61
CA GLY A 60 -13.09 2.05 -18.00
C GLY A 60 -13.06 3.03 -16.84
N MET A 61 -12.82 2.52 -15.62
CA MET A 61 -12.63 3.36 -14.43
C MET A 61 -11.37 4.22 -14.56
N ASP A 62 -11.32 5.32 -13.83
CA ASP A 62 -10.17 6.22 -13.82
C ASP A 62 -8.93 5.58 -13.15
N GLU A 63 -7.77 6.22 -13.36
CA GLU A 63 -6.49 5.72 -12.84
C GLU A 63 -6.49 5.61 -11.32
N GLU A 64 -7.09 6.58 -10.62
CA GLU A 64 -7.17 6.58 -9.16
C GLU A 64 -7.93 5.35 -8.65
N TYR A 65 -9.09 5.07 -9.25
CA TYR A 65 -9.89 3.89 -8.90
C TYR A 65 -9.15 2.58 -9.20
N VAL A 66 -8.46 2.48 -10.34
CA VAL A 66 -7.66 1.30 -10.70
C VAL A 66 -6.52 1.08 -9.69
N VAL A 67 -5.85 2.16 -9.27
CA VAL A 67 -4.78 2.10 -8.25
C VAL A 67 -5.36 1.75 -6.88
N CYS A 68 -6.51 2.30 -6.48
CA CYS A 68 -7.20 1.91 -5.25
C CYS A 68 -7.55 0.42 -5.27
N ALA A 69 -8.13 -0.09 -6.37
CA ALA A 69 -8.43 -1.51 -6.52
C ALA A 69 -7.16 -2.39 -6.46
N LEU A 70 -6.02 -1.90 -6.96
CA LEU A 70 -4.75 -2.63 -6.87
C LEU A 70 -4.20 -2.67 -5.45
N LEU A 71 -4.40 -1.62 -4.65
CA LEU A 71 -3.76 -1.46 -3.34
C LEU A 71 -4.70 -1.73 -2.16
N HIS A 72 -5.99 -2.01 -2.39
CA HIS A 72 -6.99 -2.14 -1.32
C HIS A 72 -6.57 -3.13 -0.23
N ASP A 73 -6.02 -4.29 -0.62
CA ASP A 73 -5.61 -5.37 0.28
C ASP A 73 -4.16 -5.26 0.80
N ILE A 74 -3.43 -4.17 0.53
CA ILE A 74 -2.00 -4.05 0.89
C ILE A 74 -1.74 -4.18 2.41
N GLY A 75 -2.76 -3.89 3.23
CA GLY A 75 -2.70 -3.97 4.69
C GLY A 75 -2.89 -5.38 5.26
N ASP A 76 -3.31 -6.37 4.46
CA ASP A 76 -3.62 -7.72 4.97
C ASP A 76 -2.43 -8.43 5.60
N THR A 77 -1.21 -8.09 5.16
CA THR A 77 0.03 -8.64 5.75
C THR A 77 0.26 -8.22 7.20
N LEU A 78 -0.44 -7.20 7.68
CA LEU A 78 -0.28 -6.64 9.01
C LEU A 78 -1.44 -7.02 9.95
N GLY A 79 -2.61 -7.35 9.40
CA GLY A 79 -3.83 -7.64 10.16
C GLY A 79 -4.12 -9.12 10.25
N SER A 80 -3.83 -9.76 11.39
CA SER A 80 -4.08 -11.21 11.56
C SER A 80 -5.56 -11.60 11.57
N TYR A 81 -6.47 -10.67 11.90
CA TYR A 81 -7.90 -10.95 12.10
C TYR A 81 -8.85 -9.85 11.60
N ASN A 82 -8.36 -8.65 11.28
CA ASN A 82 -9.22 -7.53 10.87
C ASN A 82 -8.49 -6.59 9.92
N HIS A 83 -8.82 -6.68 8.64
CA HIS A 83 -8.25 -5.89 7.56
C HIS A 83 -8.63 -4.39 7.58
N PRO A 84 -9.89 -3.98 7.84
CA PRO A 84 -10.33 -2.59 7.64
C PRO A 84 -9.58 -1.55 8.50
N ASP A 85 -9.00 -1.98 9.61
CA ASP A 85 -8.33 -1.10 10.57
C ASP A 85 -6.88 -0.75 10.16
N ILE A 86 -6.30 -1.48 9.19
CA ILE A 86 -4.90 -1.29 8.76
C ILE A 86 -4.78 -0.76 7.33
N ALA A 87 -5.75 -1.09 6.46
CA ALA A 87 -5.94 -0.44 5.16
C ALA A 87 -7.39 -0.64 4.69
N ALA A 88 -8.01 0.39 4.14
CA ALA A 88 -9.24 0.38 3.36
C ALA A 88 -9.20 1.54 2.37
#